data_AF-A0A9P4WI17-F1
#
_entry.id   AF-A0A9P4WI17-F1
#
_cell.length_a   1.000
_cell.length_b   1.000
_cell.length_c   1.000
_cell.angle_alpha   90.00
_cell.angle_beta   90.00
_cell.angle_gamma   90.00
#
_symmetry.space_group_name_H-M   'P 1'
#
loop_
_entity.id
_entity.type
_entity.pdbx_description
1 polymer ?
#
loop_
_entity_poly.entity_id
_entity_poly.type
_entity_poly.pdbx_seq_one_letter_code
_entity_poly.pdbx_strand_id
1 'polypeptide(L)' 'CSKQCKRNVYIEGVTARNGGELAAINSNYKDTATLKNVCADAKTKCQMYTGCAGGCEPKKAGTCSG' A
#
# COMPACT_ATOMS: atom_id res chain seq x y z
N CYS A 1 -1.95 -11.86 9.26
CA CYS A 1 -0.64 -12.17 9.87
C CYS A 1 -0.78 -12.24 11.39
N SER A 2 -0.21 -13.25 12.05
CA SER A 2 -0.21 -13.39 13.52
C SER A 2 0.73 -12.39 14.20
N LYS A 3 1.82 -12.00 13.53
CA LYS A 3 2.69 -10.87 13.89
C LYS A 3 2.87 -9.95 12.69
N GLN A 4 2.92 -8.64 12.94
CA GLN A 4 3.13 -7.63 11.91
C GLN A 4 4.52 -7.03 12.05
N CYS A 5 5.16 -6.74 10.93
CA CYS A 5 6.46 -6.10 10.86
C CYS A 5 6.39 -4.93 9.88
N LYS A 6 7.35 -4.01 9.98
CA LYS A 6 7.54 -2.97 8.99
C LYS A 6 7.89 -3.62 7.64
N ARG A 7 7.27 -3.13 6.57
CA ARG A 7 7.52 -3.52 5.18
C ARG A 7 7.90 -2.30 4.34
N ASN A 8 8.71 -2.51 3.32
CA ASN A 8 9.00 -1.48 2.32
C ASN A 8 8.66 -2.05 0.94
N VAL A 9 7.75 -1.40 0.23
CA VAL A 9 7.31 -1.80 -1.11
C VAL A 9 7.96 -0.87 -2.12
N TYR A 10 8.63 -1.41 -3.12
CA TYR A 10 9.27 -0.65 -4.19
C TYR A 10 8.73 -1.15 -5.53
N ILE A 11 8.02 -0.29 -6.27
CA ILE A 11 7.44 -0.61 -7.57
C ILE A 11 8.09 0.32 -8.59
N GLU A 12 8.89 -0.24 -9.50
CA GLU A 12 9.57 0.51 -10.53
C GLU A 12 9.27 0.01 -11.94
N GLY A 13 9.03 0.94 -12.88
CA GLY A 13 8.88 0.63 -14.30
C GLY A 13 7.61 -0.15 -14.67
N VAL A 14 6.60 -0.13 -13.78
CA VAL A 14 5.37 -0.89 -13.98
C VAL A 14 4.32 -0.06 -14.71
N THR A 15 3.66 -0.69 -15.69
CA THR A 15 2.39 -0.20 -16.23
C THR A 15 1.23 -1.04 -15.69
N ALA A 16 0.29 -0.41 -14.99
CA ALA A 16 -0.90 -1.08 -14.46
C ALA A 16 -2.16 -0.45 -15.06
N ARG A 17 -3.09 -1.29 -15.53
CA ARG A 17 -4.32 -0.86 -16.22
C ARG A 17 -5.55 -1.39 -15.52
N ASN A 18 -6.58 -0.57 -15.38
CA ASN A 18 -7.87 -0.85 -14.74
C ASN A 18 -7.75 -1.38 -13.30
N GLY A 19 -6.78 -0.86 -12.53
CA GLY A 19 -6.53 -1.29 -11.15
C GLY A 19 -7.49 -0.68 -10.12
N GLY A 20 -7.72 -1.39 -9.02
CA GLY A 20 -8.34 -0.82 -7.82
C GLY A 20 -7.33 0.01 -7.03
N GLU A 21 -6.54 -0.70 -6.21
CA GLU A 21 -5.44 -0.12 -5.43
C GLU A 21 -4.11 -0.71 -5.93
N LEU A 22 -3.14 0.13 -6.26
CA LEU A 22 -1.85 -0.35 -6.79
C LEU A 22 -0.91 -0.81 -5.67
N ALA A 23 -0.81 -0.06 -4.58
CA ALA A 23 -0.07 -0.44 -3.38
C ALA A 23 -0.87 -0.11 -2.13
N ALA A 24 -0.74 -0.96 -1.10
CA ALA A 24 -1.35 -0.77 0.21
C ALA A 24 -0.29 -0.89 1.31
N ILE A 25 -0.25 0.07 2.23
CA ILE A 25 0.72 0.12 3.34
C ILE A 25 0.02 0.32 4.68
N ASN A 26 0.60 -0.21 5.77
CA ASN A 26 0.13 0.06 7.13
C ASN A 26 0.93 1.19 7.78
N SER A 27 0.31 2.35 7.95
CA SER A 27 0.98 3.54 8.50
C SER A 27 1.43 3.34 9.95
N ASN A 28 0.63 2.64 10.76
CA ASN A 28 0.92 2.33 12.16
C ASN A 28 2.08 1.33 12.34
N TYR A 29 2.40 0.53 11.32
CA TYR A 29 3.59 -0.32 11.28
C TYR A 29 4.78 0.33 10.57
N LYS A 30 4.64 1.61 10.19
CA LYS A 30 5.65 2.42 9.49
C LYS A 30 6.06 1.82 8.14
N ASP A 31 5.11 1.15 7.49
CA ASP A 31 5.31 0.63 6.14
C ASP A 31 5.58 1.80 5.17
N THR A 32 6.39 1.56 4.15
CA THR A 32 6.64 2.53 3.08
C THR A 32 6.29 1.94 1.72
N ALA A 33 5.88 2.79 0.80
CA ALA A 33 5.75 2.48 -0.61
C ALA A 33 6.53 3.53 -1.41
N THR A 34 7.29 3.07 -2.40
CA THR A 34 7.97 3.92 -3.36
C THR A 34 7.57 3.49 -4.76
N LEU A 35 6.95 4.41 -5.49
CA LEU A 35 6.46 4.20 -6.85
C LEU A 35 7.31 5.04 -7.81
N LYS A 36 8.16 4.39 -8.60
CA LYS A 36 9.08 5.06 -9.51
C LYS A 36 8.82 4.66 -10.96
N ASN A 37 8.75 5.62 -11.87
CA ASN A 37 8.48 5.35 -13.29
C ASN A 37 7.24 4.46 -13.50
N VAL A 38 6.20 4.68 -12.68
CA VAL A 38 4.95 3.90 -12.73
C VAL A 38 3.91 4.62 -13.57
N CYS A 39 3.39 3.94 -14.58
CA CYS A 39 2.24 4.38 -15.36
C CYS A 39 1.01 3.58 -14.92
N ALA A 40 0.17 4.15 -14.05
CA ALA A 40 -1.01 3.47 -13.54
C ALA A 40 -2.26 4.35 -13.63
N ASP A 41 -3.36 3.75 -14.08
CA ASP A 41 -4.72 4.31 -14.05
C ASP A 41 -5.56 3.72 -12.90
N ALA A 42 -4.90 3.09 -11.92
CA ALA A 42 -5.54 2.56 -10.73
C ALA A 42 -6.35 3.64 -10.01
N LYS A 43 -7.54 3.29 -9.49
CA LYS A 43 -8.40 4.21 -8.74
C LYS A 43 -7.67 4.86 -7.56
N THR A 44 -6.77 4.11 -6.92
CA THR A 44 -5.89 4.64 -5.86
C THR A 44 -4.49 4.07 -6.03
N LYS A 45 -3.51 4.93 -6.30
CA LYS A 45 -2.12 4.48 -6.52
C LYS A 45 -1.46 3.97 -5.24
N CYS A 46 -1.77 4.57 -4.10
CA CYS A 46 -1.20 4.17 -2.82
C CYS A 46 -2.26 4.37 -1.71
N GLN A 47 -2.77 3.28 -1.16
CA GLN A 47 -3.77 3.27 -0.09
C GLN A 47 -3.07 3.05 1.26
N MET A 48 -3.40 3.88 2.25
CA MET A 48 -2.96 3.68 3.63
C MET A 48 -4.04 2.98 4.45
N TYR A 49 -3.59 2.09 5.32
CA TYR A 49 -4.39 1.39 6.31
C TYR A 49 -3.81 1.55 7.72
N THR A 50 -4.68 1.41 8.71
CA THR A 50 -4.30 1.07 10.08
C THR A 50 -4.35 -0.45 10.19
N GLY A 51 -3.17 -1.08 10.09
CA GLY A 51 -3.01 -2.52 10.15
C GLY A 51 -3.25 -3.07 11.54
N CYS A 52 -3.52 -4.37 11.61
CA CYS A 52 -3.70 -5.06 12.88
C CYS A 52 -3.15 -6.51 12.80
N ALA A 53 -2.95 -7.12 13.96
CA ALA A 53 -2.41 -8.48 14.10
C ALA A 53 -3.50 -9.45 14.57
N GLY A 54 -3.37 -10.73 14.21
CA GLY A 54 -4.30 -11.76 14.69
C GLY A 54 -5.58 -11.93 13.86
N GLY A 55 -5.55 -11.59 12.57
CA GLY A 55 -6.64 -11.91 11.62
C GLY A 55 -7.77 -10.88 11.54
N CYS A 56 -7.70 -9.80 12.31
CA CYS A 56 -8.60 -8.66 12.13
C CYS A 56 -8.39 -7.97 10.77
N GLU A 57 -9.45 -7.29 10.32
CA GLU A 57 -9.44 -6.55 9.07
C GLU A 57 -8.86 -5.13 9.28
N PRO A 58 -7.83 -4.73 8.51
CA PRO A 58 -7.27 -3.38 8.55
C PRO A 58 -8.30 -2.32 8.12
N LYS A 59 -8.30 -1.17 8.78
CA LYS A 59 -9.19 -0.06 8.42
C LYS A 59 -8.47 0.95 7.52
N LYS A 60 -9.18 1.53 6.55
CA LYS A 60 -8.62 2.59 5.70
C LYS A 60 -8.24 3.81 6.55
N ALA A 61 -7.06 4.35 6.31
CA ALA A 61 -6.48 5.46 7.06
C ALA A 61 -6.15 6.70 6.19
N GLY A 62 -6.26 6.58 4.86
CA GLY A 62 -6.00 7.67 3.92
C GLY A 62 -5.28 7.19 2.67
N THR A 63 -4.65 8.09 1.92
CA THR A 63 -3.84 7.77 0.73
C THR A 63 -2.42 8.25 0.92
N CYS A 64 -1.45 7.49 0.40
CA CYS A 64 -0.03 7.86 0.42
C CYS A 64 0.40 8.50 -0.90
N SER A 65 1.44 9.33 -0.86
CA SER A 65 1.98 9.99 -2.05
C SER A 65 2.67 9.03 -3.02
N GLY A 66 3.09 7.85 -2.53
CA GLY A 66 3.92 6.91 -3.30
C GLY A 66 5.32 7.44 -3.56
#